data_AF-A0A410PRT8-F1
#
_entry.id   AF-A0A410PRT8-F1
#
_cell.length_a   1.000
_cell.length_b   1.000
_cell.length_c   1.000
_cell.angle_alpha   90.00
_cell.angle_beta   90.00
_cell.angle_gamma   90.00
#
_symmetry.space_group_name_H-M   'P 1'
#
loop_
_entity.id
_entity.type
_entity.pdbx_description
1 polymer ?
#
loop_
_entity_poly.entity_id
_entity_poly.type
_entity_poly.pdbx_seq_one_letter_code
_entity_poly.pdbx_strand_id
1 'polypeptide(L)'
;MSANQFIPQGGIFSAINNISDQSVTDKNSTSDIKNESTSSFFDTLKAKLNEVNDAQVAAEDKTAAFVSGDDTNIHDVMIATEEAKMSLDLAIQVRNKLVDAYQEINRMQL
;
A
#
# COMPACT_ATOMS: atom_id res chain seq x y z
N MET A 1 68.88 -6.57 -16.30
CA MET A 1 67.97 -7.38 -17.12
C MET A 1 67.98 -8.80 -16.56
N SER A 2 66.94 -9.19 -15.84
CA SER A 2 66.69 -10.56 -15.40
C SER A 2 65.24 -10.92 -15.74
N ALA A 3 65.06 -12.15 -16.21
CA ALA A 3 63.91 -12.63 -16.94
C ALA A 3 62.65 -12.77 -16.08
N ASN A 4 61.50 -12.61 -16.75
CA ASN A 4 60.16 -12.90 -16.26
C ASN A 4 59.97 -14.43 -16.13
N GLN A 5 60.16 -14.97 -14.93
CA GLN A 5 59.64 -16.28 -14.53
C GLN A 5 58.46 -16.06 -13.59
N PHE A 6 57.26 -15.98 -14.18
CA PHE A 6 56.00 -16.07 -13.45
C PHE A 6 55.73 -17.54 -13.14
N ILE A 7 55.86 -17.92 -11.87
CA ILE A 7 55.32 -19.18 -11.34
C ILE A 7 53.97 -18.85 -10.70
N PRO A 8 52.83 -19.24 -11.28
CA PRO A 8 51.54 -19.04 -10.64
C PRO A 8 51.39 -20.00 -9.44
N GLN A 9 51.63 -19.49 -8.24
CA GLN A 9 51.22 -20.14 -7.00
C GLN A 9 49.69 -20.05 -6.87
N GLY A 10 49.00 -21.17 -7.08
CA GLY A 10 47.80 -21.65 -6.34
C GLY A 10 46.58 -20.75 -6.08
N GLY A 11 46.50 -19.53 -6.60
CA GLY A 11 45.52 -18.53 -6.13
C GLY A 11 44.24 -18.35 -6.95
N ILE A 12 44.12 -18.93 -8.14
CA ILE A 12 42.99 -18.61 -9.05
C ILE A 12 41.84 -19.64 -9.03
N PHE A 13 41.98 -20.77 -8.33
CA PHE A 13 40.96 -21.82 -8.36
C PHE A 13 39.91 -21.73 -7.23
N SER A 14 40.16 -20.99 -6.14
CA SER A 14 39.15 -20.86 -5.07
C SER A 14 37.99 -19.92 -5.45
N ALA A 15 38.20 -18.98 -6.39
CA ALA A 15 37.17 -18.03 -6.80
C ALA A 15 36.07 -18.67 -7.67
N ILE A 16 36.34 -19.77 -8.36
CA ILE A 16 35.36 -20.44 -9.22
C ILE A 16 34.54 -21.47 -8.42
N ASN A 17 35.13 -22.11 -7.41
CA ASN A 17 34.43 -23.11 -6.59
C ASN A 17 33.50 -22.50 -5.52
N ASN A 18 33.53 -21.17 -5.32
CA ASN A 18 32.67 -20.46 -4.37
C ASN A 18 31.41 -19.85 -5.01
N ILE A 19 31.22 -19.99 -6.33
CA ILE A 19 29.98 -19.56 -7.00
C ILE A 19 28.87 -20.63 -6.91
N SER A 20 29.20 -21.84 -6.46
CA SER A 20 28.24 -22.96 -6.32
C SER A 20 27.77 -23.21 -4.89
N ASP A 21 28.17 -22.37 -3.92
CA ASP A 21 27.81 -22.49 -2.51
C ASP A 21 27.46 -21.12 -1.90
N GLN A 22 26.52 -20.42 -2.55
CA GLN A 22 25.62 -19.55 -1.82
C GLN A 22 24.40 -20.40 -1.50
N SER A 23 24.46 -20.99 -0.30
CA SER A 23 23.34 -21.51 0.47
C SER A 23 22.00 -20.94 -0.01
N VAL A 24 21.30 -21.73 -0.81
CA VAL A 24 19.83 -21.81 -0.74
C VAL A 24 19.54 -22.21 0.70
N THR A 25 19.48 -21.21 1.57
CA THR A 25 18.81 -21.36 2.84
C THR A 25 17.35 -21.41 2.43
N ASP A 26 16.85 -22.64 2.31
CA ASP A 26 15.44 -22.98 2.30
C ASP A 26 14.77 -22.34 3.52
N LYS A 27 14.47 -21.05 3.45
CA LYS A 27 13.22 -20.57 4.00
C LYS A 27 12.16 -21.01 3.00
N ASN A 28 11.67 -22.21 3.24
CA ASN A 28 10.28 -22.55 3.04
C ASN A 28 9.42 -21.43 3.67
N SER A 29 9.22 -20.34 2.92
CA SER A 29 8.09 -19.43 3.04
C SER A 29 7.14 -19.71 1.89
N THR A 30 6.89 -21.01 1.65
CA THR A 30 5.67 -21.49 0.99
C THR A 30 4.59 -21.72 2.06
N SER A 31 4.43 -20.72 2.92
CA SER A 31 3.35 -20.51 3.88
C SER A 31 3.40 -19.00 4.18
N ASP A 32 2.26 -18.32 4.23
CA ASP A 32 2.08 -16.89 4.62
C ASP A 32 1.83 -15.84 3.52
N ILE A 33 1.91 -16.13 2.21
CA ILE A 33 1.47 -15.13 1.19
C ILE A 33 -0.06 -14.94 1.17
N LYS A 34 -0.83 -15.87 1.76
CA LYS A 34 -2.30 -15.84 1.68
C LYS A 34 -3.00 -14.99 2.75
N ASN A 35 -2.32 -14.48 3.78
CA ASN A 35 -2.98 -13.75 4.87
C ASN A 35 -2.52 -12.30 5.02
N GLU A 36 -1.24 -11.99 4.74
CA GLU A 36 -0.72 -10.63 4.88
C GLU A 36 -1.36 -9.63 3.89
N SER A 37 -1.60 -10.07 2.65
CA SER A 37 -2.22 -9.24 1.60
C SER A 37 -3.68 -8.87 1.88
N THR A 38 -4.43 -9.76 2.55
CA THR A 38 -5.85 -9.52 2.87
C THR A 38 -5.99 -8.56 4.06
N SER A 39 -5.14 -8.71 5.09
CA SER A 39 -5.08 -7.72 6.18
C SER A 39 -4.66 -6.35 5.62
N SER A 40 -3.61 -6.31 4.79
CA SER A 40 -3.08 -5.07 4.22
C SER A 40 -4.12 -4.24 3.46
N PHE A 41 -4.96 -4.87 2.62
CA PHE A 41 -6.03 -4.15 1.92
C PHE A 41 -7.11 -3.64 2.90
N PHE A 42 -7.57 -4.47 3.83
CA PHE A 42 -8.60 -4.07 4.79
C PHE A 42 -8.12 -2.95 5.72
N ASP A 43 -6.88 -3.03 6.17
CA ASP A 43 -6.22 -2.01 6.99
C ASP A 43 -6.08 -0.69 6.22
N THR A 44 -5.68 -0.76 4.94
CA THR A 44 -5.61 0.41 4.05
C THR A 44 -7.01 1.00 3.83
N LEU A 45 -8.00 0.17 3.51
CA LEU A 45 -9.37 0.61 3.30
C LEU A 45 -9.94 1.28 4.55
N LYS A 46 -9.69 0.70 5.73
CA LYS A 46 -10.09 1.28 7.01
C LYS A 46 -9.42 2.64 7.25
N ALA A 47 -8.13 2.75 6.96
CA ALA A 47 -7.43 4.03 7.04
C ALA A 47 -8.03 5.08 6.08
N LYS A 48 -8.37 4.67 4.85
CA LYS A 48 -9.02 5.56 3.87
C LYS A 48 -10.46 5.93 4.25
N LEU A 49 -11.21 5.04 4.87
CA LEU A 49 -12.53 5.39 5.41
C LEU A 49 -12.45 6.40 6.55
N ASN A 50 -11.42 6.31 7.39
CA ASN A 50 -11.15 7.33 8.40
C ASN A 50 -10.80 8.68 7.73
N GLU A 51 -9.99 8.67 6.68
CA GLU A 51 -9.66 9.88 5.91
C GLU A 51 -10.90 10.54 5.28
N VAL A 52 -11.87 9.76 4.79
CA VAL A 52 -13.16 10.29 4.30
C VAL A 52 -13.94 10.97 5.44
N ASN A 53 -13.93 10.39 6.63
CA ASN A 53 -14.56 11.01 7.81
C ASN A 53 -13.85 12.30 8.21
N ASP A 54 -12.52 12.30 8.24
CA ASP A 54 -11.72 13.48 8.54
C ASP A 54 -11.98 14.61 7.52
N ALA A 55 -12.10 14.27 6.22
CA ALA A 55 -12.45 15.22 5.18
C ALA A 55 -13.86 15.81 5.36
N GLN A 56 -14.83 14.99 5.81
CA GLN A 56 -16.17 15.45 6.12
C GLN A 56 -16.18 16.42 7.31
N VAL A 57 -15.50 16.06 8.41
CA VAL A 57 -15.38 16.92 9.61
C VAL A 57 -14.69 18.23 9.24
N ALA A 58 -13.61 18.19 8.45
CA ALA A 58 -12.92 19.39 8.00
C ALA A 58 -13.82 20.32 7.16
N ALA A 59 -14.69 19.76 6.30
CA ALA A 59 -15.65 20.55 5.54
C ALA A 59 -16.73 21.18 6.44
N GLU A 60 -17.21 20.44 7.44
CA GLU A 60 -18.16 20.93 8.45
C GLU A 60 -17.55 22.05 9.30
N ASP A 61 -16.31 21.89 9.76
CA ASP A 61 -15.57 22.91 10.52
C ASP A 61 -15.37 24.19 9.72
N LYS A 62 -14.94 24.08 8.46
CA LYS A 62 -14.80 25.23 7.55
C LYS A 62 -16.13 25.92 7.29
N THR A 63 -17.20 25.15 7.15
CA THR A 63 -18.55 25.68 6.98
C THR A 63 -18.99 26.44 8.24
N ALA A 64 -18.73 25.88 9.43
CA ALA A 64 -19.06 26.51 10.70
C ALA A 64 -18.27 27.81 10.91
N ALA A 65 -16.97 27.82 10.62
CA ALA A 65 -16.12 29.02 10.68
C ALA A 65 -16.64 30.13 9.75
N PHE A 66 -16.98 29.77 8.51
CA PHE A 66 -17.54 30.71 7.53
C PHE A 66 -18.87 31.31 8.01
N VAL A 67 -19.79 30.48 8.50
CA VAL A 67 -21.10 30.94 9.01
C VAL A 67 -20.95 31.77 10.30
N SER A 68 -19.93 31.49 11.12
CA SER A 68 -19.63 32.24 12.33
C SER A 68 -19.00 33.61 12.06
N GLY A 69 -18.69 33.94 10.80
CA GLY A 69 -18.11 35.21 10.40
C GLY A 69 -16.59 35.30 10.53
N ASP A 70 -15.90 34.16 10.72
CA ASP A 70 -14.45 34.11 10.57
C ASP A 70 -14.07 34.37 9.10
N ASP A 71 -12.88 34.94 8.88
CA ASP A 71 -12.29 35.30 7.57
C ASP A 71 -11.89 34.07 6.72
N THR A 72 -12.70 33.02 6.80
CA THR A 72 -12.63 31.83 5.97
C THR A 72 -13.19 32.16 4.60
N ASN A 73 -12.42 31.88 3.55
CA ASN A 73 -12.88 32.14 2.20
C ASN A 73 -13.95 31.11 1.79
N ILE A 74 -15.11 31.58 1.29
CA ILE A 74 -16.20 30.71 0.81
C ILE A 74 -15.71 29.67 -0.23
N HIS A 75 -14.69 30.02 -1.02
CA HIS A 75 -14.10 29.09 -1.98
C HIS A 75 -13.46 27.87 -1.30
N ASP A 76 -12.81 28.05 -0.15
CA ASP A 76 -12.19 26.94 0.59
C ASP A 76 -13.21 26.00 1.21
N VAL A 77 -14.36 26.53 1.65
CA VAL A 77 -15.50 25.75 2.13
C VAL A 77 -16.08 24.92 0.99
N MET A 78 -16.29 25.55 -0.17
CA MET A 78 -16.84 24.89 -1.35
C MET A 78 -15.92 23.77 -1.85
N ILE A 79 -14.60 24.03 -1.92
CA ILE A 79 -13.62 23.03 -2.33
C ILE A 79 -13.61 21.86 -1.34
N ALA A 80 -13.51 22.14 -0.03
CA ALA A 80 -13.49 21.08 0.98
C ALA A 80 -14.77 20.23 0.95
N THR A 81 -15.92 20.86 0.73
CA THR A 81 -17.21 20.17 0.62
C THR A 81 -17.25 19.27 -0.62
N GLU A 82 -16.76 19.74 -1.77
CA GLU A 82 -16.72 18.96 -3.01
C GLU A 82 -15.74 17.78 -2.89
N GLU A 83 -14.57 18.00 -2.28
CA GLU A 83 -13.60 16.94 -1.99
C GLU A 83 -14.18 15.86 -1.07
N ALA A 84 -14.84 16.27 0.02
CA ALA A 84 -15.51 15.35 0.94
C ALA A 84 -16.61 14.55 0.24
N LYS A 85 -17.42 15.21 -0.59
CA LYS A 85 -18.47 14.58 -1.38
C LYS A 85 -17.91 13.54 -2.36
N MET A 86 -16.91 13.91 -3.15
CA MET A 86 -16.28 13.00 -4.12
C MET A 86 -15.65 11.79 -3.42
N SER A 87 -15.02 12.01 -2.26
CA SER A 87 -14.40 10.95 -1.45
C SER A 87 -15.44 9.98 -0.89
N LEU A 88 -16.58 10.50 -0.43
CA LEU A 88 -17.70 9.69 0.03
C LEU A 88 -18.33 8.87 -1.11
N ASP A 89 -18.55 9.49 -2.27
CA ASP A 89 -19.10 8.81 -3.44
C ASP A 89 -18.18 7.66 -3.90
N LEU A 90 -16.87 7.85 -3.84
CA LEU A 90 -15.89 6.79 -4.08
C LEU A 90 -15.99 5.67 -3.02
N ALA A 91 -16.08 6.02 -1.74
CA ALA A 91 -16.20 5.05 -0.65
C ALA A 91 -17.47 4.19 -0.80
N ILE A 92 -18.59 4.78 -1.21
CA ILE A 92 -19.84 4.06 -1.50
C ILE A 92 -19.65 3.06 -2.65
N GLN A 93 -18.96 3.45 -3.72
CA GLN A 93 -18.67 2.54 -4.83
C GLN A 93 -17.84 1.35 -4.39
N VAL A 94 -16.78 1.59 -3.60
CA VAL A 94 -15.95 0.51 -3.03
C VAL A 94 -16.78 -0.40 -2.14
N ARG A 95 -17.60 0.17 -1.24
CA ARG A 95 -18.52 -0.60 -0.39
C ARG A 95 -19.43 -1.52 -1.21
N ASN A 96 -20.03 -1.00 -2.28
CA ASN A 96 -20.91 -1.79 -3.14
C ASN A 96 -20.13 -2.93 -3.80
N LYS A 97 -18.93 -2.68 -4.33
CA LYS A 97 -18.10 -3.72 -4.94
C LYS A 97 -17.68 -4.82 -3.96
N LEU A 98 -17.43 -4.48 -2.71
CA LEU A 98 -17.13 -5.48 -1.68
C LEU A 98 -18.33 -6.35 -1.33
N VAL A 99 -19.53 -5.75 -1.25
CA VAL A 99 -20.77 -6.49 -1.05
C VAL A 99 -21.05 -7.42 -2.24
N ASP A 100 -20.89 -6.93 -3.47
CA ASP A 100 -21.04 -7.72 -4.69
C ASP A 100 -20.06 -8.90 -4.71
N ALA A 101 -18.78 -8.66 -4.41
CA ALA A 101 -17.76 -9.70 -4.36
C ALA A 101 -18.07 -10.77 -3.31
N TYR A 102 -18.56 -10.37 -2.13
CA TYR A 102 -19.01 -11.31 -1.11
C TYR A 102 -20.21 -12.14 -1.59
N GLN A 103 -21.20 -11.52 -2.24
CA GLN A 103 -22.36 -12.23 -2.78
C GLN A 103 -21.97 -13.22 -3.88
N GLU A 104 -21.04 -12.85 -4.76
CA GLU A 104 -20.55 -13.71 -5.84
C GLU A 104 -19.84 -14.96 -5.32
N ILE A 105 -18.97 -14.81 -4.32
CA ILE A 105 -18.28 -15.95 -3.67
C ILE A 105 -19.30 -16.93 -3.07
N ASN A 106 -20.38 -16.42 -2.46
CA ASN A 106 -21.44 -17.27 -1.91
C ASN A 106 -22.21 -18.02 -3.00
N ARG A 107 -22.45 -17.38 -4.16
CA ARG A 107 -23.12 -18.00 -5.31
C ARG A 107 -22.30 -19.09 -5.97
N MET A 108 -20.97 -19.00 -5.95
CA MET A 108 -20.09 -20.03 -6.50
C MET A 108 -20.03 -21.33 -5.68
N GLN A 109 -20.42 -21.29 -4.39
CA GLN A 109 -20.32 -22.44 -3.47
C GLN A 109 -21.62 -23.26 -3.34
N LEU A 110 -22.71 -22.82 -3.95
CA LEU A 110 -23.98 -23.57 -4.05
C LEU A 110 -24.05 -24.41 -5.31
#